data_AF-A0A939UKB7-F1
#
_entry.id   AF-A0A939UKB7-F1
#
_cell.length_a   1.000
_cell.length_b   1.000
_cell.length_c   1.000
_cell.angle_alpha   90.00
_cell.angle_beta   90.00
_cell.angle_gamma   90.00
#
_symmetry.space_group_name_H-M   'P 1'
#
loop_
_entity.id
_entity.type
_entity.pdbx_description
1 polymer ?
#
loop_
_entity_poly.entity_id
_entity_poly.type
_entity_poly.pdbx_seq_one_letter_code
_entity_poly.pdbx_strand_id
1 'polypeptide(L)'
;MSGILYLVGTPIGNLGDITSRAVETLKNADIIACEDTRHTLGLLNALSVKKPLMSYYKQKEKEGSQKILRLLEEGKNVALVSDAGMPCVSDPGAVVVKEAQERGYTVTVVPGPNAAVSAVALCGIETGFTFVGFLPEKNKERKELLSSYAVSPFPLVFYVAPHDLLKTVNYLFDVLGN
;
A
#
# COMPACT_ATOMS: atom_id res chain seq x y z
N MET A 1 -24.33 -2.95 14.61
CA MET A 1 -23.50 -1.87 14.03
C MET A 1 -22.51 -2.56 13.11
N SER A 2 -22.29 -2.08 11.89
CA SER A 2 -21.31 -2.67 10.97
C SER A 2 -19.89 -2.44 11.48
N GLY A 3 -18.97 -3.32 11.10
CA GLY A 3 -17.56 -3.20 11.43
C GLY A 3 -16.85 -2.10 10.65
N ILE A 4 -15.62 -1.80 11.06
CA ILE A 4 -14.78 -0.77 10.44
C ILE A 4 -13.61 -1.44 9.71
N LEU A 5 -13.33 -0.96 8.49
CA LEU A 5 -12.11 -1.30 7.75
C LEU A 5 -11.01 -0.28 8.07
N TYR A 6 -9.95 -0.73 8.72
CA TYR A 6 -8.77 0.07 9.03
C TYR A 6 -7.66 -0.20 8.02
N LEU A 7 -7.19 0.82 7.32
CA LEU A 7 -5.99 0.76 6.50
C LEU A 7 -4.80 1.14 7.38
N VAL A 8 -3.92 0.19 7.69
CA VAL A 8 -2.86 0.37 8.69
C VAL A 8 -1.49 0.32 8.03
N GLY A 9 -0.75 1.43 8.12
CA GLY A 9 0.63 1.49 7.64
C GLY A 9 1.58 0.65 8.47
N THR A 10 2.42 -0.16 7.82
CA THR A 10 3.45 -1.00 8.44
C THR A 10 4.85 -0.42 8.21
N PRO A 11 5.85 -0.80 9.03
CA PRO A 11 7.25 -0.42 8.80
C PRO A 11 7.77 -0.78 7.41
N ILE A 12 8.67 0.05 6.87
CA ILE A 12 9.34 -0.16 5.56
C ILE A 12 10.80 -0.65 5.70
N GLY A 13 11.16 -1.21 6.86
CA GLY A 13 12.50 -1.77 7.11
C GLY A 13 13.00 -1.61 8.54
N ASN A 14 12.45 -0.65 9.30
CA ASN A 14 12.79 -0.44 10.72
C ASN A 14 11.56 -0.57 11.60
N LEU A 15 11.54 -1.54 12.51
CA LEU A 15 10.40 -1.80 13.41
C LEU A 15 10.04 -0.59 14.27
N GLY A 16 10.99 0.30 14.56
CA GLY A 16 10.77 1.54 15.31
C GLY A 16 9.83 2.54 14.63
N ASP A 17 9.58 2.39 13.34
CA ASP A 17 8.71 3.30 12.58
C ASP A 17 7.21 2.99 12.76
N ILE A 18 6.86 1.90 13.45
CA ILE A 18 5.46 1.58 13.71
C ILE A 18 4.84 2.57 14.71
N THR A 19 3.66 3.07 14.41
CA THR A 19 2.97 4.01 15.31
C THR A 19 2.28 3.28 16.46
N SER A 20 2.17 3.95 17.61
CA SER A 20 1.39 3.45 18.76
C SER A 20 -0.07 3.16 18.37
N ARG A 21 -0.67 4.01 17.53
CA ARG A 21 -2.02 3.78 17.01
C ARG A 21 -2.11 2.55 16.10
N ALA A 22 -1.11 2.28 15.26
CA ALA A 22 -1.09 1.05 14.46
C ALA A 22 -1.09 -0.19 15.36
N VAL A 23 -0.24 -0.20 16.40
CA VAL A 23 -0.21 -1.31 17.37
C VAL A 23 -1.56 -1.49 18.07
N GLU A 24 -2.18 -0.41 18.52
CA GLU A 24 -3.51 -0.45 19.16
C GLU A 24 -4.60 -0.94 18.20
N THR A 25 -4.63 -0.44 16.97
CA THR A 25 -5.60 -0.89 15.95
C THR A 25 -5.43 -2.37 15.63
N LEU A 26 -4.19 -2.86 15.48
CA LEU A 26 -3.93 -4.29 15.25
C LEU A 26 -4.36 -5.14 16.47
N LYS A 27 -4.20 -4.64 17.70
CA LYS A 27 -4.68 -5.32 18.92
C LYS A 27 -6.20 -5.33 19.05
N ASN A 28 -6.90 -4.33 18.49
CA ASN A 28 -8.35 -4.20 18.62
C ASN A 28 -9.13 -4.75 17.42
N ALA A 29 -8.48 -4.95 16.27
CA ALA A 29 -9.10 -5.61 15.12
C ALA A 29 -9.50 -7.06 15.45
N ASP A 30 -10.60 -7.53 14.85
CA ASP A 30 -11.03 -8.93 14.96
C ASP A 30 -10.19 -9.83 14.06
N ILE A 31 -9.75 -9.30 12.92
CA ILE A 31 -8.95 -10.00 11.92
C ILE A 31 -8.05 -9.03 11.15
N ILE A 32 -6.88 -9.54 10.74
CA ILE A 32 -5.91 -8.78 9.95
C ILE A 32 -5.81 -9.40 8.56
N ALA A 33 -6.14 -8.61 7.54
CA ALA A 33 -5.94 -8.94 6.14
C ALA A 33 -4.55 -8.45 5.69
N CYS A 34 -3.78 -9.31 5.04
CA CYS A 34 -2.40 -9.03 4.65
C CYS A 34 -1.99 -9.79 3.38
N GLU A 35 -0.96 -9.30 2.68
CA GLU A 35 -0.45 -9.91 1.45
C GLU A 35 0.23 -11.25 1.71
N ASP A 36 1.29 -11.25 2.55
CA ASP A 36 1.92 -12.46 3.05
C ASP A 36 1.69 -12.63 4.56
N THR A 37 0.95 -13.69 4.91
CA THR A 37 0.62 -14.02 6.30
C THR A 37 1.87 -14.40 7.11
N ARG A 38 2.92 -14.94 6.48
CA ARG A 38 4.17 -15.31 7.17
C ARG A 38 4.97 -14.08 7.53
N HIS A 39 5.05 -13.12 6.61
CA HIS A 39 5.71 -11.83 6.83
C HIS A 39 5.00 -11.04 7.93
N THR A 40 3.68 -10.90 7.80
CA THR A 40 2.85 -10.19 8.80
C THR A 40 2.89 -10.88 10.16
N LEU A 41 2.94 -12.22 10.22
CA LEU A 41 3.10 -12.94 11.48
C LEU A 41 4.41 -12.56 12.20
N GLY A 42 5.51 -12.37 11.46
CA GLY A 42 6.77 -11.88 12.03
C GLY A 42 6.62 -10.52 12.71
N LEU A 43 5.94 -9.59 12.03
CA LEU A 43 5.61 -8.27 12.59
C LEU A 43 4.76 -8.41 13.88
N LEU A 44 3.67 -9.17 13.82
CA LEU A 44 2.78 -9.34 14.98
C LEU A 44 3.48 -9.97 16.19
N ASN A 45 4.37 -10.94 15.95
CA ASN A 45 5.19 -11.54 17.00
C ASN A 45 6.10 -10.50 17.67
N ALA A 46 6.78 -9.66 16.88
CA ALA A 46 7.64 -8.59 17.40
C ALA A 46 6.85 -7.56 18.24
N LEU A 47 5.57 -7.37 17.92
CA LEU A 47 4.66 -6.46 18.66
C LEU A 47 3.92 -7.15 19.82
N SER A 48 4.13 -8.45 20.02
CA SER A 48 3.36 -9.28 20.97
C SER A 48 1.84 -9.18 20.73
N VAL A 49 1.42 -9.17 19.47
CA VAL A 49 0.02 -9.11 19.03
C VAL A 49 -0.40 -10.50 18.53
N LYS A 50 -1.51 -11.03 19.05
CA LYS A 50 -2.07 -12.31 18.59
C LYS A 50 -3.45 -12.08 17.99
N LYS A 51 -3.55 -12.22 16.67
CA LYS A 51 -4.79 -12.05 15.90
C LYS A 51 -4.86 -13.04 14.73
N PRO A 52 -6.07 -13.43 14.31
CA PRO A 52 -6.22 -14.24 13.10
C PRO A 52 -5.78 -13.43 11.88
N LEU A 53 -5.06 -14.09 10.98
CA LEU A 53 -4.61 -13.55 9.71
C LEU A 53 -5.46 -14.10 8.58
N MET A 54 -5.74 -13.28 7.58
CA MET A 54 -6.28 -13.71 6.30
C MET A 54 -5.43 -13.17 5.15
N SER A 55 -5.22 -13.99 4.11
CA SER A 55 -4.51 -13.56 2.92
C SER A 55 -5.39 -12.65 2.05
N TYR A 56 -4.84 -11.53 1.63
CA TYR A 56 -5.43 -10.57 0.70
C TYR A 56 -4.32 -10.04 -0.22
N TYR A 57 -4.28 -10.53 -1.46
CA TYR A 57 -3.21 -10.23 -2.41
C TYR A 57 -3.75 -10.09 -3.84
N LYS A 58 -2.95 -9.49 -4.74
CA LYS A 58 -3.42 -8.95 -6.03
C LYS A 58 -4.25 -9.91 -6.88
N GLN A 59 -3.78 -11.15 -7.05
CA GLN A 59 -4.44 -12.15 -7.90
C GLN A 59 -5.80 -12.61 -7.35
N LYS A 60 -6.02 -12.48 -6.04
CA LYS A 60 -7.29 -12.84 -5.36
C LYS A 60 -8.01 -11.64 -4.76
N GLU A 61 -7.66 -10.43 -5.20
CA GLU A 61 -8.14 -9.18 -4.60
C GLU A 61 -9.68 -9.09 -4.58
N LYS A 62 -10.36 -9.50 -5.65
CA LYS A 62 -11.83 -9.55 -5.71
C LYS A 62 -12.45 -10.53 -4.71
N GLU A 63 -11.95 -11.76 -4.66
CA GLU A 63 -12.45 -12.79 -3.73
C GLU A 63 -12.18 -12.39 -2.28
N GLY A 64 -10.97 -11.90 -1.99
CA GLY A 64 -10.58 -11.37 -0.69
C GLY A 64 -11.45 -10.20 -0.25
N SER A 65 -11.82 -9.31 -1.18
CA SER A 65 -12.68 -8.17 -0.90
C SER A 65 -14.07 -8.63 -0.45
N GLN A 66 -14.66 -9.63 -1.12
CA GLN A 66 -15.94 -10.19 -0.68
C GLN A 66 -15.88 -10.80 0.72
N LYS A 67 -14.76 -11.44 1.08
CA LYS A 67 -14.57 -11.98 2.45
C LYS A 67 -14.51 -10.86 3.49
N ILE A 68 -13.74 -9.79 3.22
CA ILE A 68 -13.67 -8.63 4.11
C ILE A 68 -15.04 -7.98 4.28
N LEU A 69 -15.78 -7.76 3.19
CA LEU A 69 -17.09 -7.11 3.23
C LEU A 69 -18.11 -7.90 4.04
N ARG A 70 -18.09 -9.24 3.98
CA ARG A 70 -18.91 -10.10 4.85
C ARG A 70 -18.55 -9.94 6.33
N LEU A 71 -17.26 -9.84 6.65
CA LEU A 71 -16.83 -9.63 8.04
C LEU A 71 -17.30 -8.26 8.57
N LEU A 72 -17.23 -7.21 7.74
CA LEU A 72 -17.75 -5.89 8.10
C LEU A 72 -19.27 -5.93 8.31
N GLU A 73 -20.00 -6.68 7.49
CA GLU A 73 -21.44 -6.91 7.64
C GLU A 73 -21.79 -7.61 8.96
N GLU A 74 -20.98 -8.58 9.37
CA GLU A 74 -21.08 -9.28 10.65
C GLU A 74 -20.70 -8.40 11.86
N GLY A 75 -20.31 -7.14 11.65
CA GLY A 75 -19.90 -6.23 12.71
C GLY A 75 -18.43 -6.35 13.14
N LYS A 76 -17.61 -7.11 12.40
CA LYS A 76 -16.19 -7.33 12.74
C LYS A 76 -15.30 -6.24 12.16
N ASN A 77 -14.38 -5.75 12.98
CA ASN A 77 -13.34 -4.81 12.57
C ASN A 77 -12.22 -5.54 11.84
N VAL A 78 -11.86 -5.05 10.66
CA VAL A 78 -10.80 -5.62 9.82
C VAL A 78 -9.67 -4.62 9.68
N ALA A 79 -8.44 -5.02 10.01
CA ALA A 79 -7.25 -4.25 9.67
C ALA A 79 -6.63 -4.80 8.39
N LEU A 80 -6.52 -3.97 7.34
CA LEU A 80 -5.77 -4.27 6.13
C LEU A 80 -4.37 -3.66 6.27
N VAL A 81 -3.35 -4.50 6.08
CA VAL A 81 -1.94 -4.11 6.05
C VAL A 81 -1.30 -4.57 4.74
N SER A 82 -0.26 -3.87 4.28
CA SER A 82 0.67 -4.39 3.28
C SER A 82 1.94 -4.91 3.95
N ASP A 83 2.74 -5.64 3.19
CA ASP A 83 4.01 -6.19 3.71
C ASP A 83 4.96 -5.06 4.17
N ALA A 84 4.92 -3.91 3.50
CA ALA A 84 5.69 -2.74 3.90
C ALA A 84 5.01 -1.43 3.48
N GLY A 85 4.82 -0.53 4.44
CA GLY A 85 4.32 0.82 4.19
C GLY A 85 2.80 0.91 4.19
N MET A 86 2.25 1.76 3.33
CA MET A 86 0.83 2.10 3.35
C MET A 86 0.04 1.23 2.34
N PRO A 87 -0.93 0.41 2.80
CA PRO A 87 -1.75 -0.38 1.88
C PRO A 87 -2.54 0.52 0.92
N CYS A 88 -2.97 -0.07 -0.21
CA CYS A 88 -3.68 0.59 -1.31
C CYS A 88 -2.87 1.60 -2.17
N VAL A 89 -1.59 1.86 -1.88
CA VAL A 89 -0.78 2.83 -2.65
C VAL A 89 -0.08 2.17 -3.84
N SER A 90 0.75 1.16 -3.59
CA SER A 90 1.31 0.27 -4.63
C SER A 90 0.99 -1.21 -4.38
N ASP A 91 0.19 -1.44 -3.34
CA ASP A 91 -0.21 -2.73 -2.84
C ASP A 91 -1.72 -2.95 -3.10
N PRO A 92 -2.21 -4.19 -3.03
CA PRO A 92 -3.65 -4.49 -3.08
C PRO A 92 -4.44 -3.73 -2.00
N GLY A 93 -5.71 -3.43 -2.28
CA GLY A 93 -6.65 -2.89 -1.29
C GLY A 93 -7.63 -1.87 -1.85
N ALA A 94 -7.30 -1.22 -2.97
CA ALA A 94 -8.18 -0.24 -3.59
C ALA A 94 -9.56 -0.81 -3.94
N VAL A 95 -9.63 -2.10 -4.33
CA VAL A 95 -10.89 -2.77 -4.64
C VAL A 95 -11.79 -2.87 -3.40
N VAL A 96 -11.26 -3.34 -2.26
CA VAL A 96 -12.09 -3.46 -1.04
C VAL A 96 -12.48 -2.11 -0.48
N VAL A 97 -11.60 -1.10 -0.56
CA VAL A 97 -11.92 0.27 -0.12
C VAL A 97 -13.11 0.83 -0.90
N LYS A 98 -13.05 0.73 -2.23
CA LYS A 98 -14.13 1.20 -3.10
C LYS A 98 -15.44 0.49 -2.79
N GLU A 99 -15.44 -0.85 -2.77
CA GLU A 99 -16.65 -1.63 -2.51
C GLU A 99 -17.21 -1.40 -1.10
N ALA A 100 -16.35 -1.19 -0.10
CA ALA A 100 -16.77 -0.90 1.27
C ALA A 100 -17.47 0.47 1.36
N GLN A 101 -16.89 1.48 0.71
CA GLN A 101 -17.48 2.83 0.63
C GLN A 101 -18.82 2.82 -0.11
N GLU A 102 -18.91 2.10 -1.23
CA GLU A 102 -20.17 1.95 -2.00
C GLU A 102 -21.29 1.29 -1.18
N ARG A 103 -20.94 0.42 -0.23
CA ARG A 103 -21.89 -0.23 0.70
C ARG A 103 -22.13 0.56 1.99
N GLY A 104 -21.53 1.74 2.14
CA GLY A 104 -21.69 2.59 3.33
C GLY A 104 -20.94 2.09 4.57
N TYR A 105 -19.97 1.18 4.40
CA TYR A 105 -19.09 0.79 5.51
C TYR A 105 -18.07 1.88 5.82
N THR A 106 -17.71 1.99 7.10
CA THR A 106 -16.68 2.94 7.52
C THR A 106 -15.31 2.41 7.12
N VAL A 107 -14.59 3.19 6.33
CA VAL A 107 -13.18 2.97 6.00
C VAL A 107 -12.37 4.10 6.60
N THR A 108 -11.32 3.77 7.35
CA THR A 108 -10.45 4.76 8.00
C THR A 108 -8.98 4.39 7.85
N VAL A 109 -8.10 5.38 7.98
CA VAL A 109 -6.66 5.23 7.80
C VAL A 109 -5.95 5.44 9.13
N VAL A 110 -5.04 4.52 9.45
CA VAL A 110 -4.01 4.68 10.47
C VAL A 110 -2.69 5.00 9.75
N PRO A 111 -2.34 6.29 9.60
CA PRO A 111 -1.11 6.70 8.95
C PRO A 111 0.13 6.03 9.54
N GLY A 112 1.10 5.80 8.67
CA GLY A 112 2.37 5.15 8.95
C GLY A 112 3.38 5.45 7.84
N PRO A 113 4.51 4.72 7.82
CA PRO A 113 5.60 4.96 6.89
C PRO A 113 5.19 4.82 5.42
N ASN A 114 5.79 5.64 4.54
CA ASN A 114 5.63 5.54 3.10
C ASN A 114 6.97 5.85 2.41
N ALA A 115 7.50 4.90 1.62
CA ALA A 115 8.84 5.03 1.05
C ALA A 115 8.97 6.20 0.06
N ALA A 116 7.95 6.46 -0.77
CA ALA A 116 7.94 7.57 -1.72
C ALA A 116 7.98 8.93 -1.00
N VAL A 117 7.12 9.13 0.00
CA VAL A 117 7.06 10.38 0.77
C VAL A 117 8.36 10.60 1.55
N SER A 118 8.91 9.55 2.17
CA SER A 118 10.20 9.63 2.87
C SER A 118 11.34 9.99 1.92
N ALA A 119 11.36 9.45 0.70
CA ALA A 119 12.37 9.80 -0.30
C ALA A 119 12.23 11.27 -0.74
N VAL A 120 11.02 11.72 -1.06
CA VAL A 120 10.76 13.12 -1.45
C VAL A 120 11.19 14.11 -0.36
N ALA A 121 10.95 13.79 0.91
CA ALA A 121 11.35 14.63 2.04
C ALA A 121 12.87 14.87 2.11
N LEU A 122 13.69 13.96 1.55
CA LEU A 122 15.15 14.08 1.48
C LEU A 122 15.64 14.79 0.21
N CYS A 123 14.80 14.93 -0.81
CA CYS A 123 15.21 15.48 -2.11
C CYS A 123 15.23 17.01 -2.17
N GLY A 124 14.74 17.72 -1.16
CA GLY A 124 14.68 19.20 -1.17
C GLY A 124 13.74 19.76 -2.23
N ILE A 125 12.69 19.02 -2.60
CA ILE A 125 11.71 19.44 -3.60
C ILE A 125 10.77 20.49 -2.99
N GLU A 126 10.75 21.70 -3.57
CA GLU A 126 9.89 22.80 -3.12
C GLU A 126 8.48 22.79 -3.75
N THR A 127 8.27 21.96 -4.77
CA THR A 127 7.00 21.81 -5.47
C THR A 127 6.23 20.56 -5.01
N GLY A 128 5.03 20.35 -5.55
CA GLY A 128 4.40 19.03 -5.50
C GLY A 128 5.23 17.98 -6.25
N PHE A 129 4.87 16.69 -6.09
CA PHE A 129 5.44 15.56 -6.82
C PHE A 129 4.33 14.66 -7.37
N THR A 130 4.66 13.89 -8.41
CA THR A 130 3.77 12.88 -8.98
C THR A 130 4.30 11.50 -8.64
N PHE A 131 3.57 10.76 -7.82
CA PHE A 131 3.87 9.36 -7.55
C PHE A 131 3.32 8.48 -8.68
N VAL A 132 4.23 7.85 -9.44
CA VAL A 132 3.89 6.96 -10.55
C VAL A 132 3.85 5.49 -10.10
N GLY A 133 4.62 5.14 -9.07
CA GLY A 133 4.76 3.76 -8.60
C GLY A 133 5.65 2.92 -9.52
N PHE A 134 5.31 1.65 -9.72
CA PHE A 134 6.05 0.74 -10.59
C PHE A 134 5.67 0.92 -12.06
N LEU A 135 6.67 0.87 -12.95
CA LEU A 135 6.43 0.89 -14.38
C LEU A 135 5.77 -0.41 -14.87
N PRO A 136 4.85 -0.35 -15.85
CA PRO A 136 4.29 -1.54 -16.47
C PRO A 136 5.38 -2.42 -17.10
N GLU A 137 5.21 -3.74 -16.96
CA GLU A 137 6.13 -4.71 -17.56
C GLU A 137 6.11 -4.62 -19.09
N LYS A 138 4.91 -4.48 -19.69
CA LYS A 138 4.75 -4.41 -21.14
C LYS A 138 5.28 -3.10 -21.71
N ASN A 139 6.18 -3.20 -22.69
CA ASN A 139 6.82 -2.05 -23.33
C ASN A 139 5.82 -1.01 -23.87
N LYS A 140 4.71 -1.45 -24.47
CA LYS A 140 3.68 -0.55 -25.02
C LYS A 140 3.02 0.29 -23.91
N GLU A 141 2.53 -0.37 -22.87
CA GLU A 141 1.89 0.28 -21.72
C GLU A 141 2.87 1.21 -21.00
N ARG A 142 4.13 0.79 -20.86
CA ARG A 142 5.19 1.61 -20.25
C ARG A 142 5.46 2.88 -21.04
N LYS A 143 5.56 2.78 -22.38
CA LYS A 143 5.78 3.91 -23.26
C LYS A 143 4.60 4.89 -23.22
N GLU A 144 3.37 4.38 -23.31
CA GLU A 144 2.16 5.19 -23.23
C GLU A 144 2.07 5.94 -21.89
N LEU A 145 2.38 5.26 -20.77
CA LEU A 145 2.42 5.88 -19.45
C LEU A 145 3.46 7.01 -19.39
N LEU A 146 4.71 6.76 -19.78
CA LEU A 146 5.77 7.78 -19.69
C LEU A 146 5.54 8.96 -20.63
N SER A 147 5.01 8.71 -21.84
CA SER A 147 4.66 9.81 -22.76
C SER A 147 3.61 10.75 -22.15
N SER A 148 2.71 10.24 -21.30
CA SER A 148 1.74 11.08 -20.58
C SER A 148 2.37 11.98 -19.51
N TYR A 149 3.55 11.60 -18.99
CA TYR A 149 4.30 12.35 -17.98
C TYR A 149 5.43 13.23 -18.52
N ALA A 150 5.75 13.15 -19.81
CA ALA A 150 6.84 13.91 -20.44
C ALA A 150 6.69 15.44 -20.29
N VAL A 151 5.47 15.92 -20.05
CA VAL A 151 5.15 17.34 -19.84
C VAL A 151 4.79 17.66 -18.39
N SER A 152 5.08 16.76 -17.45
CA SER A 152 4.77 16.95 -16.03
C SER A 152 5.50 18.18 -15.48
N PRO A 153 4.79 19.14 -14.85
CA PRO A 153 5.43 20.27 -14.18
C PRO A 153 6.01 19.90 -12.81
N PHE A 154 5.84 18.65 -12.36
CA PHE A 154 6.27 18.16 -11.05
C PHE A 154 7.25 16.99 -11.19
N PRO A 155 8.22 16.85 -10.27
CA PRO A 155 9.08 15.68 -10.19
C PRO A 155 8.29 14.36 -10.14
N LEU A 156 8.80 13.35 -10.85
CA LEU A 156 8.19 12.02 -10.91
C LEU A 156 8.88 11.08 -9.92
N VAL A 157 8.09 10.33 -9.16
CA VAL A 157 8.59 9.36 -8.17
C VAL A 157 8.18 7.96 -8.58
N PHE A 158 9.17 7.09 -8.76
CA PHE A 158 9.00 5.70 -9.20
C PHE A 158 9.47 4.73 -8.11
N TYR A 159 8.84 3.57 -8.07
CA TYR A 159 9.40 2.39 -7.41
C TYR A 159 10.03 1.45 -8.44
N VAL A 160 11.16 0.86 -8.08
CA VAL A 160 11.94 0.00 -8.97
C VAL A 160 12.46 -1.20 -8.19
N ALA A 161 12.33 -2.40 -8.77
CA ALA A 161 12.93 -3.59 -8.18
C ALA A 161 14.47 -3.48 -8.25
N PRO A 162 15.22 -3.92 -7.22
CA PRO A 162 16.67 -3.72 -7.15
C PRO A 162 17.43 -4.22 -8.39
N HIS A 163 17.00 -5.36 -8.97
CA HIS A 163 17.63 -5.97 -10.14
C HIS A 163 17.36 -5.22 -11.45
N ASP A 164 16.34 -4.35 -11.50
CA ASP A 164 15.92 -3.60 -12.68
C ASP A 164 16.35 -2.13 -12.66
N LEU A 165 17.09 -1.71 -11.62
CA LEU A 165 17.41 -0.30 -11.39
C LEU A 165 18.06 0.39 -12.60
N LEU A 166 19.23 -0.11 -13.04
CA LEU A 166 19.99 0.51 -14.13
C LEU A 166 19.20 0.50 -15.45
N LYS A 167 18.51 -0.60 -15.74
CA LYS A 167 17.66 -0.74 -16.92
C LYS A 167 16.52 0.29 -16.90
N THR A 168 15.90 0.49 -15.75
CA THR A 168 14.78 1.42 -15.60
C THR A 168 15.25 2.87 -15.70
N VAL A 169 16.36 3.23 -15.05
CA VAL A 169 16.93 4.58 -15.12
C VAL A 169 17.32 4.95 -16.56
N ASN A 170 18.01 4.05 -17.28
CA ASN A 170 18.35 4.29 -18.69
C ASN A 170 17.10 4.48 -19.55
N TYR A 171 16.06 3.66 -19.34
CA TYR A 171 14.82 3.78 -20.08
C TYR A 171 14.06 5.08 -19.79
N LEU A 172 14.06 5.53 -18.52
CA LEU A 172 13.46 6.82 -18.15
C LEU A 172 14.18 7.97 -18.85
N PHE A 173 15.52 7.96 -18.86
CA PHE A 173 16.33 8.94 -19.57
C PHE A 173 16.03 8.97 -21.07
N ASP A 174 15.95 7.80 -21.72
CA ASP A 174 15.67 7.68 -23.15
C ASP A 174 14.31 8.28 -23.55
N VAL A 175 13.31 8.22 -22.66
CA VAL A 175 11.93 8.67 -22.95
C VAL A 175 11.65 10.09 -22.47
N LEU A 176 12.17 10.48 -21.31
CA LEU A 176 11.89 11.77 -20.67
C LEU A 176 12.95 12.83 -20.98
N GLY A 177 14.15 12.42 -21.37
CA GLY A 177 15.28 13.34 -21.58
C GLY A 177 15.85 13.90 -20.28
N ASN A 178 16.55 15.02 -20.41
CA ASN A 178 17.09 15.81 -19.29
C ASN A 178 16.05 16.75 -18.69
#